data_AF-A0A948FBP1-F1
#
_entry.id   AF-A0A948FBP1-F1
#
_cell.length_a   1.000
_cell.length_b   1.000
_cell.length_c   1.000
_cell.angle_alpha   90.00
_cell.angle_beta   90.00
_cell.angle_gamma   90.00
#
_symmetry.space_group_name_H-M   'P 1'
#
loop_
_entity.id
_entity.type
_entity.pdbx_description
1 polymer ?
#
loop_
_entity_poly.entity_id
_entity_poly.type
_entity_poly.pdbx_seq_one_letter_code
_entity_poly.pdbx_strand_id
1 'polypeptide(L)'
;MTNLNDATSTILKDARNLLLFHREIGIDSYHLTPELASFLDSAKEKDHTSPEQIDARKIPSLPKTLAAATKNDAAPKTDLATIVEIKQEIDRCTRCRLHEKRRTIVFGEGDNKAGLLIIADHPGPDEDQTGRPFQGEAGELFDKMIGAIGLKREEVYLTSMVKCCPFEQPLQEAEIKTCLPFLLRQITSISPTVICAMGLKTAQTLTKNNKDIFKLRGRFYDFNGIPVMPTFHPQLLLKNGELKKATWLDLQMIQQKLAL
;
A
#
# COMPACT_ATOMS: atom_id res chain seq x y z
N MET A 1 28.29 5.99 38.52
CA MET A 1 26.98 5.46 38.10
C MET A 1 26.34 6.51 37.20
N THR A 2 26.47 6.33 35.89
CA THR A 2 26.19 7.32 34.86
C THR A 2 24.69 7.38 34.59
N ASN A 3 24.06 8.51 34.95
CA ASN A 3 22.65 8.77 34.65
C ASN A 3 22.50 8.97 33.13
N LEU A 4 22.00 7.96 32.43
CA LEU A 4 21.50 8.12 31.06
C LEU A 4 20.28 9.04 31.15
N ASN A 5 20.33 10.21 30.51
CA ASN A 5 19.21 11.14 30.54
C ASN A 5 17.94 10.48 29.93
N ASP A 6 16.76 10.88 30.40
CA ASP A 6 15.49 10.24 30.01
C ASP A 6 15.20 10.37 28.50
N ALA A 7 15.71 11.42 27.85
CA ALA A 7 15.59 11.66 26.42
C ALA A 7 16.42 10.69 25.56
N THR A 8 17.68 10.46 25.91
CA THR A 8 18.58 9.48 25.28
C THR A 8 18.07 8.07 25.54
N SER A 9 17.58 7.79 26.75
CA SER A 9 16.88 6.54 27.05
C SER A 9 15.67 6.35 26.13
N THR A 10 14.90 7.41 25.90
CA THR A 10 13.75 7.39 24.98
C THR A 10 14.18 7.19 23.53
N ILE A 11 15.17 7.92 23.03
CA ILE A 11 15.69 7.76 21.65
C ILE A 11 16.24 6.35 21.45
N LEU A 12 17.00 5.80 22.40
CA LEU A 12 17.53 4.45 22.30
C LEU A 12 16.41 3.41 22.39
N LYS A 13 15.39 3.64 23.22
CA LYS A 13 14.18 2.79 23.25
C LYS A 13 13.45 2.85 21.91
N ASP A 14 13.26 4.04 21.34
CA ASP A 14 12.55 4.24 20.07
C ASP A 14 13.32 3.66 18.90
N ALA A 15 14.63 3.89 18.82
CA ALA A 15 15.51 3.26 17.83
C ALA A 15 15.49 1.73 17.97
N ARG A 16 15.58 1.20 19.20
CA ARG A 16 15.46 -0.23 19.45
C ARG A 16 14.10 -0.76 19.02
N ASN A 17 13.01 -0.08 19.38
CA ASN A 17 11.65 -0.47 19.02
C ASN A 17 11.45 -0.45 17.51
N LEU A 18 11.99 0.55 16.82
CA LEU A 18 11.98 0.64 15.36
C LEU A 18 12.76 -0.51 14.72
N LEU A 19 13.97 -0.81 15.20
CA LEU A 19 14.76 -1.93 14.70
C LEU A 19 14.08 -3.28 14.96
N LEU A 20 13.46 -3.46 16.13
CA LEU A 20 12.67 -4.65 16.45
C LEU A 20 11.46 -4.77 15.52
N PHE A 21 10.75 -3.68 15.30
CA PHE A 21 9.62 -3.63 14.37
C PHE A 21 10.06 -3.93 12.93
N HIS A 22 11.16 -3.33 12.46
CA HIS A 22 11.74 -3.64 11.15
C HIS A 22 12.07 -5.13 11.04
N ARG A 23 12.66 -5.73 12.08
CA ARG A 23 12.91 -7.17 12.12
C ARG A 23 11.61 -7.99 12.06
N GLU A 24 10.56 -7.57 12.77
CA GLU A 24 9.24 -8.22 12.73
C GLU A 24 8.61 -8.19 11.34
N ILE A 25 8.80 -7.12 10.57
CA ILE A 25 8.31 -7.01 9.19
C ILE A 25 9.26 -7.63 8.15
N GLY A 26 10.32 -8.32 8.59
CA GLY A 26 11.26 -9.06 7.73
C GLY A 26 12.50 -8.30 7.28
N ILE A 27 12.81 -7.17 7.91
CA ILE A 27 14.02 -6.36 7.68
C ILE A 27 15.03 -6.66 8.79
N ASP A 28 15.95 -7.57 8.51
CA ASP A 28 17.00 -8.03 9.43
C ASP A 28 18.38 -7.40 9.13
N SER A 29 18.53 -6.71 8.00
CA SER A 29 19.79 -6.11 7.55
C SER A 29 19.54 -4.78 6.84
N TYR A 30 20.50 -3.86 6.99
CA TYR A 30 20.50 -2.55 6.35
C TYR A 30 21.77 -2.43 5.51
N HIS A 31 21.64 -1.84 4.33
CA HIS A 31 22.81 -1.53 3.52
C HIS A 31 23.59 -0.39 4.16
N LEU A 32 24.90 -0.58 4.31
CA LEU A 32 25.79 0.44 4.83
C LEU A 32 26.02 1.49 3.72
N THR A 33 25.18 2.52 3.70
CA THR A 33 25.38 3.64 2.79
C THR A 33 26.58 4.48 3.25
N PRO A 34 27.24 5.23 2.35
CA PRO A 34 28.34 6.12 2.74
C PRO A 34 27.97 7.09 3.87
N GLU A 35 26.73 7.60 3.86
CA GLU A 35 26.22 8.49 4.90
C GLU A 35 26.07 7.77 6.25
N LEU A 36 25.56 6.53 6.24
CA LEU A 36 25.41 5.73 7.45
C LEU A 36 26.76 5.28 8.00
N ALA A 37 27.71 4.94 7.12
CA ALA A 37 29.09 4.65 7.50
C ALA A 37 29.71 5.87 8.20
N SER A 38 29.62 7.05 7.59
CA SER A 38 30.11 8.30 8.16
C SER A 38 29.46 8.63 9.50
N PHE A 39 28.14 8.42 9.62
CA PHE A 39 27.42 8.58 10.88
C PHE A 39 27.94 7.62 11.97
N LEU A 40 28.06 6.33 11.67
CA LEU A 40 28.53 5.32 12.63
C LEU A 40 29.98 5.56 13.07
N ASP A 41 30.82 6.08 12.18
CA ASP A 41 32.18 6.48 12.53
C ASP A 41 32.19 7.74 13.40
N SER A 42 31.35 8.74 13.09
CA SER A 42 31.20 9.94 13.93
C SER A 42 30.65 9.65 15.33
N ALA A 43 29.85 8.58 15.48
CA ALA A 43 29.28 8.15 16.74
C ALA A 43 30.30 7.44 17.66
N LYS A 44 31.42 6.94 17.11
CA LYS A 44 32.50 6.35 17.91
C LYS A 44 33.38 7.41 18.60
N GLU A 45 33.32 8.66 18.16
CA GLU A 45 34.30 9.68 18.51
C GLU A 45 33.81 10.75 19.51
N LYS A 46 32.51 10.83 19.83
CA LYS A 46 31.96 11.90 20.69
C LYS A 46 31.46 11.41 22.05
N ASP A 47 32.30 11.57 23.06
CA ASP A 47 31.94 11.54 24.47
C ASP A 47 31.60 12.97 24.90
N HIS A 48 30.32 13.31 25.14
CA HIS A 48 29.95 14.67 25.57
C HIS A 48 28.88 14.75 26.66
N THR A 49 29.25 15.60 27.62
CA THR A 49 28.64 16.12 28.84
C THR A 49 27.28 16.81 28.66
N SER A 50 26.44 16.67 29.69
CA SER A 50 25.12 17.29 29.95
C SER A 50 25.24 18.81 30.26
N PRO A 51 24.15 19.57 30.56
CA PRO A 51 22.86 19.84 29.89
C PRO A 51 22.56 21.36 29.76
N GLU A 52 21.53 21.81 29.00
CA GLU A 52 20.60 22.86 29.48
C GLU A 52 19.33 23.06 28.60
N GLN A 53 18.18 22.88 29.28
CA GLN A 53 16.86 23.55 29.20
C GLN A 53 16.24 23.97 27.84
N ILE A 54 15.03 23.47 27.57
CA ILE A 54 13.87 24.23 27.01
C ILE A 54 12.55 23.52 27.39
N ASP A 55 11.52 24.36 27.57
CA ASP A 55 10.20 24.22 28.21
C ASP A 55 9.23 23.16 27.61
N ALA A 56 8.44 22.56 28.50
CA ALA A 56 7.50 21.48 28.28
C ALA A 56 6.07 21.99 28.39
N ARG A 57 5.32 22.04 27.27
CA ARG A 57 3.85 21.93 27.20
C ARG A 57 3.38 22.05 25.74
N LYS A 58 2.91 20.95 25.14
CA LYS A 58 1.56 20.87 24.51
C LYS A 58 1.29 19.54 23.75
N ILE A 59 0.45 18.70 24.40
CA ILE A 59 -0.74 17.95 23.87
C ILE A 59 -0.47 16.62 23.10
N PRO A 60 -1.39 15.61 23.07
CA PRO A 60 -2.11 14.85 24.11
C PRO A 60 -2.01 13.30 23.92
N SER A 61 -2.49 12.53 24.90
CA SER A 61 -2.62 11.06 24.85
C SER A 61 -3.89 10.56 24.14
N LEU A 62 -3.81 9.40 23.49
CA LEU A 62 -4.97 8.64 23.01
C LEU A 62 -5.35 7.51 23.99
N PRO A 63 -6.64 7.37 24.37
CA PRO A 63 -7.15 6.20 25.06
C PRO A 63 -7.68 5.11 24.13
N LYS A 64 -7.64 3.88 24.67
CA LYS A 64 -8.12 2.59 24.14
C LYS A 64 -9.65 2.46 24.29
N THR A 65 -10.31 1.66 23.43
CA THR A 65 -10.82 0.30 23.72
C THR A 65 -11.91 -0.13 22.71
N LEU A 66 -11.93 -1.44 22.41
CA LEU A 66 -12.85 -2.21 21.56
C LEU A 66 -14.27 -2.38 22.15
N ALA A 67 -15.28 -2.68 21.31
CA ALA A 67 -16.00 -3.98 21.30
C ALA A 67 -17.20 -4.05 20.31
N ALA A 68 -17.28 -5.21 19.60
CA ALA A 68 -18.44 -5.98 19.11
C ALA A 68 -19.52 -5.33 18.20
N ALA A 69 -20.31 -5.98 17.34
CA ALA A 69 -20.37 -7.27 16.59
C ALA A 69 -21.68 -7.14 15.76
N THR A 70 -21.81 -7.60 14.50
CA THR A 70 -22.60 -8.78 14.04
C THR A 70 -23.03 -8.51 12.58
N LYS A 71 -22.71 -9.41 11.63
CA LYS A 71 -23.53 -10.40 10.89
C LYS A 71 -24.50 -9.88 9.80
N ASN A 72 -24.22 -10.39 8.59
CA ASN A 72 -25.06 -10.78 7.43
C ASN A 72 -26.06 -9.79 6.83
N ASP A 73 -25.99 -9.62 5.50
CA ASP A 73 -27.01 -10.19 4.61
C ASP A 73 -26.54 -10.28 3.16
N ALA A 74 -27.13 -11.24 2.45
CA ALA A 74 -26.73 -11.82 1.18
C ALA A 74 -26.81 -10.84 0.00
N ALA A 75 -25.78 -10.88 -0.87
CA ALA A 75 -25.76 -10.12 -2.11
C ALA A 75 -26.63 -10.81 -3.18
N PRO A 76 -27.46 -10.06 -3.93
CA PRO A 76 -28.19 -10.59 -5.07
C PRO A 76 -27.22 -10.92 -6.20
N LYS A 77 -27.50 -12.02 -6.91
CA LYS A 77 -26.78 -12.46 -8.11
C LYS A 77 -27.01 -11.42 -9.22
N THR A 78 -26.03 -10.56 -9.44
CA THR A 78 -26.00 -9.60 -10.54
C THR A 78 -25.42 -10.29 -11.76
N ASP A 79 -26.05 -10.11 -12.93
CA ASP A 79 -25.52 -10.53 -14.22
C ASP A 79 -24.05 -10.11 -14.36
N LEU A 80 -23.20 -11.06 -14.75
CA LEU A 80 -21.76 -10.87 -14.91
C LEU A 80 -21.49 -9.90 -16.07
N ALA A 81 -21.45 -8.60 -15.75
CA ALA A 81 -21.09 -7.58 -16.71
C ALA A 81 -19.66 -7.80 -17.20
N THR A 82 -19.45 -7.71 -18.51
CA THR A 82 -18.10 -7.85 -19.10
C THR A 82 -17.23 -6.64 -18.74
N ILE A 83 -15.89 -6.81 -18.70
CA ILE A 83 -14.95 -5.68 -18.50
C ILE A 83 -15.25 -4.51 -19.45
N VAL A 84 -15.68 -4.80 -20.68
CA VAL A 84 -16.05 -3.80 -21.69
C VAL A 84 -17.26 -2.97 -21.25
N GLU A 85 -18.31 -3.61 -20.73
CA GLU A 85 -19.50 -2.91 -20.23
C GLU A 85 -19.18 -2.04 -19.01
N ILE A 86 -18.35 -2.54 -18.09
CA ILE A 86 -17.91 -1.75 -16.92
C ILE A 86 -17.14 -0.51 -17.39
N LYS A 87 -16.28 -0.65 -18.40
CA LYS A 87 -15.52 0.46 -18.99
C LYS A 87 -16.43 1.49 -19.65
N GLN A 88 -17.45 1.04 -20.39
CA GLN A 88 -18.42 1.94 -21.02
C GLN A 88 -19.25 2.70 -19.99
N GLU A 89 -19.66 2.05 -18.91
CA GLU A 89 -20.45 2.69 -17.85
C GLU A 89 -19.67 3.81 -17.15
N ILE A 90 -18.37 3.62 -16.93
CA ILE A 90 -17.57 4.57 -16.17
C ILE A 90 -17.00 5.71 -17.02
N ASP A 91 -16.97 5.60 -18.36
CA ASP A 91 -16.28 6.52 -19.29
C ASP A 91 -16.52 8.02 -19.00
N ARG A 92 -17.75 8.38 -18.58
CA ARG A 92 -18.14 9.75 -18.24
C ARG A 92 -18.66 9.90 -16.81
N CYS A 93 -18.17 9.06 -15.90
CA CYS A 93 -18.64 9.01 -14.51
C CYS A 93 -18.48 10.38 -13.81
N THR A 94 -19.55 10.90 -13.22
CA THR A 94 -19.55 12.14 -12.41
C THR A 94 -20.03 11.90 -10.97
N ARG A 95 -20.01 10.62 -10.52
CA ARG A 95 -20.64 10.20 -9.26
C ARG A 95 -19.98 10.74 -7.99
N CYS A 96 -18.75 11.26 -8.05
CA CYS A 96 -18.04 11.86 -6.91
C CYS A 96 -17.18 13.06 -7.32
N ARG A 97 -16.73 13.87 -6.35
CA ARG A 97 -15.97 15.12 -6.58
C ARG A 97 -14.70 14.96 -7.43
N LEU A 98 -14.08 13.78 -7.47
CA LEU A 98 -12.85 13.55 -8.23
C LEU A 98 -13.00 13.80 -9.74
N HIS A 99 -14.22 13.78 -10.27
CA HIS A 99 -14.48 14.05 -11.68
C HIS A 99 -14.16 15.49 -12.10
N GLU A 100 -14.18 16.44 -11.16
CA GLU A 100 -14.05 17.87 -11.45
C GLU A 100 -12.64 18.28 -11.88
N LYS A 101 -11.63 17.51 -11.44
CA LYS A 101 -10.21 17.86 -11.61
C LYS A 101 -9.41 16.84 -12.43
N ARG A 102 -9.92 15.61 -12.58
CA ARG A 102 -9.24 14.59 -13.38
C ARG A 102 -9.08 15.05 -14.83
N ARG A 103 -8.00 14.65 -15.49
CA ARG A 103 -7.89 14.76 -16.94
C ARG A 103 -8.51 13.55 -17.62
N THR A 104 -8.33 12.38 -17.02
CA THR A 104 -8.84 11.12 -17.57
C THR A 104 -9.24 10.15 -16.47
N ILE A 105 -9.98 9.11 -16.85
CA ILE A 105 -10.28 8.01 -15.95
C ILE A 105 -9.23 6.92 -16.15
N VAL A 106 -8.56 6.55 -15.06
CA VAL A 106 -7.61 5.45 -15.04
C VAL A 106 -8.37 4.17 -14.71
N PHE A 107 -8.95 3.55 -15.73
CA PHE A 107 -9.83 2.38 -15.56
C PHE A 107 -9.07 1.12 -15.10
N GLY A 108 -7.91 0.89 -15.71
CA GLY A 108 -7.11 -0.32 -15.59
C GLY A 108 -6.71 -0.86 -16.96
N GLU A 109 -5.67 -1.69 -16.99
CA GLU A 109 -5.13 -2.31 -18.19
C GLU A 109 -4.51 -3.68 -17.88
N GLY A 110 -4.28 -4.49 -18.91
CA GLY A 110 -3.66 -5.81 -18.79
C GLY A 110 -4.55 -6.94 -19.30
N ASP A 111 -4.22 -8.18 -18.93
CA ASP A 111 -5.00 -9.36 -19.31
C ASP A 111 -6.31 -9.45 -18.50
N ASN A 112 -7.44 -9.46 -19.21
CA ASN A 112 -8.77 -9.62 -18.61
C ASN A 112 -9.01 -11.00 -17.99
N LYS A 113 -8.09 -11.95 -18.17
CA LYS A 113 -8.06 -13.28 -17.54
C LYS A 113 -6.80 -13.50 -16.69
N ALA A 114 -6.12 -12.42 -16.30
CA ALA A 114 -4.89 -12.49 -15.53
C ALA A 114 -5.05 -13.31 -14.24
N GLY A 115 -4.09 -14.20 -13.98
CA GLY A 115 -3.99 -14.90 -12.69
C GLY A 115 -3.65 -13.95 -11.53
N LEU A 116 -3.04 -12.81 -11.82
CA LEU A 116 -2.66 -11.78 -10.83
C LEU A 116 -3.36 -10.46 -11.13
N LEU A 117 -4.14 -9.97 -10.17
CA LEU A 117 -4.76 -8.65 -10.17
C LEU A 117 -4.06 -7.74 -9.16
N ILE A 118 -3.54 -6.61 -9.62
CA ILE A 118 -2.83 -5.64 -8.79
C ILE A 118 -3.68 -4.38 -8.65
N ILE A 119 -3.91 -3.96 -7.40
CA ILE A 119 -4.83 -2.87 -7.06
C ILE A 119 -4.11 -1.85 -6.17
N ALA A 120 -4.00 -0.61 -6.65
CA ALA A 120 -3.56 0.54 -5.87
C ALA A 120 -4.73 1.30 -5.22
N ASP A 121 -4.47 2.24 -4.32
CA ASP A 121 -5.51 3.05 -3.67
C ASP A 121 -6.21 3.99 -4.68
N HIS A 122 -5.43 4.73 -5.45
CA HIS A 122 -5.88 5.70 -6.46
C HIS A 122 -4.77 5.91 -7.50
N PRO A 123 -5.08 6.41 -8.71
CA PRO A 123 -4.06 6.86 -9.63
C PRO A 123 -3.35 8.13 -9.10
N GLY A 124 -2.11 8.33 -9.51
CA GLY A 124 -1.37 9.58 -9.30
C GLY A 124 -1.48 10.54 -10.50
N PRO A 125 -0.74 11.65 -10.46
CA PRO A 125 -0.73 12.66 -11.52
C PRO A 125 -0.30 12.12 -12.90
N ASP A 126 0.73 11.28 -12.95
CA ASP A 126 1.24 10.72 -14.21
C ASP A 126 0.24 9.73 -14.82
N GLU A 127 -0.42 8.93 -13.98
CA GLU A 127 -1.50 8.06 -14.41
C GLU A 127 -2.71 8.86 -14.91
N ASP A 128 -3.08 9.95 -14.25
CA ASP A 128 -4.16 10.84 -14.71
C ASP A 128 -3.83 11.54 -16.04
N GLN A 129 -2.54 11.84 -16.29
CA GLN A 129 -2.13 12.40 -17.57
C GLN A 129 -2.20 11.39 -18.72
N THR A 130 -1.88 10.12 -18.45
CA THR A 130 -1.73 9.08 -19.48
C THR A 130 -2.96 8.19 -19.64
N GLY A 131 -3.81 8.11 -18.61
CA GLY A 131 -4.94 7.18 -18.53
C GLY A 131 -4.56 5.73 -18.23
N ARG A 132 -3.29 5.50 -17.87
CA ARG A 132 -2.74 4.18 -17.62
C ARG A 132 -2.33 4.07 -16.15
N PRO A 133 -2.59 2.94 -15.46
CA PRO A 133 -2.19 2.76 -14.06
C PRO A 133 -0.66 2.65 -13.92
N PHE A 134 -0.10 2.79 -12.72
CA PHE A 134 1.33 2.59 -12.42
C PHE A 134 2.27 3.22 -13.48
N GLN A 135 2.28 4.55 -13.55
CA GLN A 135 3.14 5.34 -14.45
C GLN A 135 4.14 6.18 -13.64
N GLY A 136 5.05 6.88 -14.32
CA GLY A 136 6.11 7.66 -13.69
C GLY A 136 7.14 6.78 -12.97
N GLU A 137 7.90 7.37 -12.03
CA GLU A 137 8.96 6.67 -11.29
C GLU A 137 8.43 5.46 -10.49
N ALA A 138 7.22 5.58 -9.94
CA ALA A 138 6.55 4.48 -9.25
C ALA A 138 6.21 3.33 -10.21
N GLY A 139 5.79 3.66 -11.43
CA GLY A 139 5.56 2.71 -12.52
C GLY A 139 6.83 1.98 -12.96
N GLU A 140 7.95 2.69 -13.10
CA GLU A 140 9.23 2.07 -13.46
C GLU A 140 9.73 1.10 -12.37
N LEU A 141 9.58 1.46 -11.09
CA LEU A 141 9.89 0.55 -9.99
C LEU A 141 8.94 -0.65 -9.98
N PHE A 142 7.65 -0.41 -10.24
CA PHE A 142 6.65 -1.47 -10.35
C PHE A 142 7.00 -2.48 -11.45
N ASP A 143 7.37 -2.02 -12.64
CA ASP A 143 7.73 -2.89 -13.76
C ASP A 143 8.96 -3.76 -13.41
N LYS A 144 9.95 -3.20 -12.69
CA LYS A 144 11.09 -3.97 -12.15
C LYS A 144 10.65 -5.01 -11.13
N MET A 145 9.71 -4.67 -10.24
CA MET A 145 9.19 -5.58 -9.21
C MET A 145 8.45 -6.78 -9.81
N ILE A 146 7.59 -6.55 -10.81
CA ILE A 146 6.85 -7.63 -11.48
C ILE A 146 7.78 -8.45 -12.38
N GLY A 147 8.72 -7.82 -13.07
CA GLY A 147 9.78 -8.51 -13.83
C GLY A 147 10.63 -9.43 -12.95
N ALA A 148 10.90 -9.04 -11.70
CA ALA A 148 11.68 -9.85 -10.76
C ALA A 148 10.97 -11.15 -10.34
N ILE A 149 9.63 -11.21 -10.38
CA ILE A 149 8.85 -12.44 -10.17
C ILE A 149 8.51 -13.18 -11.47
N GLY A 150 9.14 -12.81 -12.58
CA GLY A 150 9.01 -13.51 -13.86
C GLY A 150 7.77 -13.16 -14.68
N LEU A 151 7.08 -12.07 -14.34
CA LEU A 151 5.89 -11.62 -15.05
C LEU A 151 6.16 -10.34 -15.85
N LYS A 152 5.38 -10.14 -16.90
CA LYS A 152 5.31 -8.87 -17.65
C LYS A 152 4.04 -8.10 -17.29
N ARG A 153 4.09 -6.81 -17.58
CA ARG A 153 3.00 -5.88 -17.31
C ARG A 153 1.69 -6.30 -18.00
N GLU A 154 1.78 -6.80 -19.22
CA GLU A 154 0.65 -7.27 -20.03
C GLU A 154 0.05 -8.60 -19.57
N GLU A 155 0.77 -9.38 -18.75
CA GLU A 155 0.33 -10.70 -18.24
C GLU A 155 -0.46 -10.59 -16.92
N VAL A 156 -0.45 -9.40 -16.31
CA VAL A 156 -1.19 -9.08 -15.09
C VAL A 156 -2.31 -8.09 -15.41
N TYR A 157 -3.30 -7.95 -14.52
CA TYR A 157 -4.25 -6.86 -14.61
C TYR A 157 -3.95 -5.80 -13.57
N LEU A 158 -3.86 -4.55 -14.00
CA LEU A 158 -3.50 -3.40 -13.18
C LEU A 158 -4.68 -2.46 -13.04
N THR A 159 -5.00 -2.05 -11.82
CA THR A 159 -6.02 -1.04 -11.58
C THR A 159 -5.85 -0.36 -10.23
N SER A 160 -6.78 0.54 -9.89
CA SER A 160 -6.86 1.20 -8.59
C SER A 160 -8.27 1.13 -8.02
N MET A 161 -8.42 1.26 -6.71
CA MET A 161 -9.71 1.16 -6.04
C MET A 161 -10.64 2.31 -6.41
N VAL A 162 -10.12 3.53 -6.53
CA VAL A 162 -10.81 4.63 -7.22
C VAL A 162 -10.15 4.93 -8.56
N LYS A 163 -10.91 5.36 -9.57
CA LYS A 163 -10.42 5.52 -10.95
C LYS A 163 -10.00 6.94 -11.33
N CYS A 164 -9.90 7.84 -10.37
CA CYS A 164 -9.61 9.27 -10.60
C CYS A 164 -8.60 9.78 -9.56
N CYS A 165 -7.72 10.70 -9.97
CA CYS A 165 -6.64 11.20 -9.12
C CYS A 165 -7.16 12.24 -8.10
N PRO A 166 -6.90 12.05 -6.79
CA PRO A 166 -7.25 13.02 -5.75
C PRO A 166 -6.15 14.11 -5.62
N PHE A 167 -6.04 15.02 -6.61
CA PHE A 167 -4.95 16.00 -6.71
C PHE A 167 -4.76 16.93 -5.49
N GLU A 168 -5.84 17.51 -4.97
CA GLU A 168 -5.76 18.60 -3.99
C GLU A 168 -5.99 18.13 -2.55
N GLN A 169 -6.78 17.07 -2.37
CA GLN A 169 -7.21 16.60 -1.06
C GLN A 169 -7.01 15.09 -0.97
N PRO A 170 -6.67 14.55 0.21
CA PRO A 170 -6.57 13.10 0.42
C PRO A 170 -7.84 12.36 -0.02
N LEU A 171 -7.66 11.11 -0.42
CA LEU A 171 -8.76 10.22 -0.77
C LEU A 171 -9.71 10.02 0.42
N GLN A 172 -11.00 10.26 0.20
CA GLN A 172 -12.06 10.20 1.19
C GLN A 172 -12.88 8.90 1.10
N GLU A 173 -13.45 8.48 2.23
CA GLU A 173 -14.31 7.29 2.30
C GLU A 173 -15.53 7.36 1.38
N ALA A 174 -16.09 8.56 1.17
CA ALA A 174 -17.22 8.75 0.24
C ALA A 174 -16.84 8.39 -1.21
N GLU A 175 -15.61 8.71 -1.62
CA GLU A 175 -15.10 8.47 -2.97
C GLU A 175 -14.82 6.98 -3.18
N ILE A 176 -14.24 6.35 -2.16
CA ILE A 176 -14.03 4.90 -2.11
C ILE A 176 -15.38 4.21 -2.25
N LYS A 177 -16.36 4.51 -1.37
CA LYS A 177 -17.69 3.90 -1.41
C LYS A 177 -18.38 4.07 -2.77
N THR A 178 -18.23 5.22 -3.40
CA THR A 178 -18.84 5.53 -4.70
C THR A 178 -18.19 4.74 -5.84
N CYS A 179 -16.87 4.57 -5.82
CA CYS A 179 -16.13 3.95 -6.92
C CYS A 179 -15.96 2.43 -6.76
N LEU A 180 -15.98 1.93 -5.52
CA LEU A 180 -15.75 0.52 -5.18
C LEU A 180 -16.63 -0.48 -5.98
N PRO A 181 -17.92 -0.21 -6.29
CA PRO A 181 -18.72 -1.12 -7.10
C PRO A 181 -18.11 -1.46 -8.48
N PHE A 182 -17.36 -0.53 -9.09
CA PHE A 182 -16.65 -0.81 -10.34
C PHE A 182 -15.49 -1.78 -10.13
N LEU A 183 -14.70 -1.59 -9.07
CA LEU A 183 -13.61 -2.50 -8.72
C LEU A 183 -14.16 -3.90 -8.43
N LEU A 184 -15.24 -4.01 -7.66
CA LEU A 184 -15.85 -5.31 -7.32
C LEU A 184 -16.27 -6.06 -8.58
N ARG A 185 -16.91 -5.38 -9.53
CA ARG A 185 -17.27 -5.97 -10.83
C ARG A 185 -16.05 -6.35 -11.67
N GLN A 186 -14.98 -5.56 -11.64
CA GLN A 186 -13.71 -5.94 -12.29
C GLN A 186 -13.12 -7.21 -11.66
N ILE A 187 -13.05 -7.30 -10.33
CA ILE A 187 -12.57 -8.50 -9.63
C ILE A 187 -13.41 -9.71 -10.03
N THR A 188 -14.74 -9.58 -10.03
CA THR A 188 -15.65 -10.67 -10.41
C THR A 188 -15.48 -11.06 -11.88
N SER A 189 -15.32 -10.10 -12.80
CA SER A 189 -15.16 -10.40 -14.22
C SER A 189 -13.80 -11.00 -14.56
N ILE A 190 -12.72 -10.61 -13.88
CA ILE A 190 -11.37 -11.13 -14.11
C ILE A 190 -11.18 -12.48 -13.44
N SER A 191 -11.79 -12.67 -12.26
CA SER A 191 -11.69 -13.88 -11.44
C SER A 191 -10.23 -14.33 -11.24
N PRO A 192 -9.34 -13.45 -10.72
CA PRO A 192 -7.91 -13.75 -10.60
C PRO A 192 -7.64 -14.85 -9.57
N THR A 193 -6.51 -15.54 -9.73
CA THR A 193 -5.99 -16.51 -8.76
C THR A 193 -5.50 -15.81 -7.48
N VAL A 194 -4.88 -14.62 -7.61
CA VAL A 194 -4.35 -13.83 -6.49
C VAL A 194 -4.61 -12.35 -6.72
N ILE A 195 -4.92 -11.63 -5.64
CA ILE A 195 -4.96 -10.17 -5.63
C ILE A 195 -3.77 -9.63 -4.84
N CYS A 196 -3.02 -8.69 -5.43
CA CYS A 196 -2.02 -7.89 -4.75
C CYS A 196 -2.56 -6.49 -4.44
N ALA A 197 -2.74 -6.18 -3.15
CA ALA A 197 -3.24 -4.88 -2.70
C ALA A 197 -2.06 -3.97 -2.34
N MET A 198 -1.69 -3.07 -3.25
CA MET A 198 -0.57 -2.12 -3.09
C MET A 198 -1.06 -0.78 -2.55
N GLY A 199 -1.25 -0.68 -1.24
CA GLY A 199 -1.75 0.54 -0.61
C GLY A 199 -2.58 0.27 0.64
N LEU A 200 -2.63 1.26 1.54
CA LEU A 200 -3.31 1.10 2.83
C LEU A 200 -4.82 0.98 2.64
N LYS A 201 -5.44 1.88 1.87
CA LYS A 201 -6.90 1.92 1.75
C LYS A 201 -7.46 0.70 1.04
N THR A 202 -6.77 0.23 0.00
CA THR A 202 -7.10 -0.98 -0.74
C THR A 202 -6.91 -2.21 0.14
N ALA A 203 -5.78 -2.31 0.85
CA ALA A 203 -5.56 -3.40 1.79
C ALA A 203 -6.66 -3.46 2.85
N GLN A 204 -6.98 -2.32 3.47
CA GLN A 204 -8.03 -2.25 4.49
C GLN A 204 -9.40 -2.65 3.94
N THR A 205 -9.75 -2.16 2.75
CA THR A 205 -11.04 -2.42 2.10
C THR A 205 -11.20 -3.89 1.73
N LEU A 206 -10.20 -4.48 1.07
CA LEU A 206 -10.27 -5.87 0.61
C LEU A 206 -10.13 -6.87 1.75
N THR A 207 -9.33 -6.57 2.77
CA THR A 207 -9.16 -7.45 3.94
C THR A 207 -10.21 -7.24 5.03
N LYS A 208 -11.10 -6.24 4.86
CA LYS A 208 -12.08 -5.79 5.87
C LYS A 208 -11.42 -5.56 7.24
N ASN A 209 -10.25 -4.93 7.22
CA ASN A 209 -9.41 -4.72 8.39
C ASN A 209 -9.00 -3.26 8.48
N ASN A 210 -9.00 -2.65 9.67
CA ASN A 210 -8.60 -1.26 9.87
C ASN A 210 -7.16 -1.11 10.38
N LYS A 211 -6.38 -2.19 10.43
CA LYS A 211 -4.97 -2.15 10.81
C LYS A 211 -4.14 -1.38 9.77
N ASP A 212 -3.00 -0.94 10.25
CA ASP A 212 -1.97 -0.33 9.42
C ASP A 212 -1.37 -1.34 8.43
N ILE A 213 -0.93 -0.87 7.25
CA ILE A 213 -0.35 -1.68 6.17
C ILE A 213 0.83 -2.52 6.65
N PHE A 214 1.66 -1.98 7.55
CA PHE A 214 2.80 -2.68 8.13
C PHE A 214 2.38 -3.96 8.90
N LYS A 215 1.15 -3.99 9.44
CA LYS A 215 0.58 -5.16 10.14
C LYS A 215 -0.26 -6.05 9.24
N LEU A 216 -0.67 -5.55 8.08
CA LEU A 216 -1.47 -6.31 7.12
C LEU A 216 -0.60 -7.11 6.16
N ARG A 217 0.54 -6.56 5.73
CA ARG A 217 1.40 -7.22 4.74
C ARG A 217 2.05 -8.53 5.23
N GLY A 218 2.62 -9.28 4.29
CA GLY A 218 3.36 -10.52 4.57
C GLY A 218 2.51 -11.74 4.87
N ARG A 219 1.20 -11.68 4.57
CA ARG A 219 0.29 -12.82 4.69
C ARG A 219 -0.92 -12.68 3.77
N PHE A 220 -1.50 -13.82 3.42
CA PHE A 220 -2.73 -13.86 2.65
C PHE A 220 -3.97 -13.65 3.52
N TYR A 221 -4.93 -12.93 2.97
CA TYR A 221 -6.30 -12.79 3.46
C TYR A 221 -7.26 -13.38 2.43
N ASP A 222 -8.49 -13.66 2.85
CA ASP A 222 -9.53 -14.12 1.95
C ASP A 222 -10.43 -12.96 1.51
N PHE A 223 -10.61 -12.82 0.19
CA PHE A 223 -11.63 -11.99 -0.41
C PHE A 223 -12.53 -12.86 -1.29
N ASN A 224 -13.63 -13.36 -0.71
CA ASN A 224 -14.60 -14.21 -1.39
C ASN A 224 -13.96 -15.44 -2.07
N GLY A 225 -13.02 -16.11 -1.38
CA GLY A 225 -12.27 -17.25 -1.91
C GLY A 225 -11.02 -16.89 -2.71
N ILE A 226 -10.77 -15.59 -2.99
CA ILE A 226 -9.56 -15.13 -3.67
C ILE A 226 -8.53 -14.69 -2.62
N PRO A 227 -7.30 -15.25 -2.62
CA PRO A 227 -6.24 -14.82 -1.72
C PRO A 227 -5.78 -13.38 -2.06
N VAL A 228 -5.75 -12.52 -1.04
CA VAL A 228 -5.28 -11.13 -1.11
C VAL A 228 -3.97 -11.00 -0.34
N MET A 229 -2.93 -10.50 -0.99
CA MET A 229 -1.66 -10.12 -0.36
C MET A 229 -1.57 -8.58 -0.28
N PRO A 230 -1.76 -7.98 0.90
CA PRO A 230 -1.39 -6.59 1.13
C PRO A 230 0.12 -6.40 1.02
N THR A 231 0.56 -5.32 0.40
CA THR A 231 1.97 -4.93 0.37
C THR A 231 2.14 -3.42 0.18
N PHE A 232 3.38 -2.94 0.21
CA PHE A 232 3.70 -1.52 0.05
C PHE A 232 3.56 -1.06 -1.39
N HIS A 233 3.04 0.15 -1.58
CA HIS A 233 2.99 0.78 -2.89
C HIS A 233 4.40 1.23 -3.33
N PRO A 234 4.78 1.12 -4.62
CA PRO A 234 6.09 1.53 -5.12
C PRO A 234 6.50 2.96 -4.74
N GLN A 235 5.55 3.90 -4.73
CA GLN A 235 5.78 5.28 -4.28
C GLN A 235 6.33 5.38 -2.85
N LEU A 236 5.92 4.48 -1.95
CA LEU A 236 6.44 4.42 -0.58
C LEU A 236 7.89 3.91 -0.57
N LEU A 237 8.20 2.93 -1.44
CA LEU A 237 9.52 2.30 -1.54
C LEU A 237 10.58 3.19 -2.17
N LEU A 238 10.17 4.13 -3.04
CA LEU A 238 11.07 5.15 -3.58
C LEU A 238 11.63 6.04 -2.47
N LYS A 239 10.81 6.34 -1.44
CA LYS A 239 11.20 7.17 -0.30
C LYS A 239 11.85 6.38 0.83
N ASN A 240 11.58 5.07 0.92
CA ASN A 240 11.95 4.19 2.03
C ASN A 240 12.54 2.89 1.47
N GLY A 241 13.82 2.93 1.11
CA GLY A 241 14.50 1.83 0.42
C GLY A 241 14.58 0.53 1.23
N GLU A 242 14.62 0.64 2.56
CA GLU A 242 14.63 -0.49 3.49
C GLU A 242 13.37 -1.36 3.41
N LEU A 243 12.23 -0.78 3.02
CA LEU A 243 10.97 -1.51 2.85
C LEU A 243 10.95 -2.39 1.59
N LYS A 244 11.94 -2.28 0.70
CA LYS A 244 12.03 -3.09 -0.53
C LYS A 244 12.22 -4.57 -0.22
N LYS A 245 13.03 -4.92 0.79
CA LYS A 245 13.23 -6.32 1.19
C LYS A 245 11.93 -6.97 1.64
N ALA A 246 11.19 -6.27 2.50
CA ALA A 246 9.87 -6.68 2.96
C ALA A 246 8.93 -6.92 1.75
N THR A 247 8.80 -5.93 0.87
CA THR A 247 7.94 -6.05 -0.34
C THR A 247 8.35 -7.22 -1.23
N TRP A 248 9.66 -7.44 -1.41
CA TRP A 248 10.17 -8.55 -2.19
C TRP A 248 9.70 -9.92 -1.66
N LEU A 249 9.72 -10.12 -0.35
CA LEU A 249 9.20 -11.34 0.28
C LEU A 249 7.69 -11.53 -0.01
N ASP A 250 6.90 -10.45 0.01
CA ASP A 250 5.47 -10.52 -0.33
C ASP A 250 5.25 -10.96 -1.79
N LEU A 251 6.06 -10.42 -2.71
CA LEU A 251 6.00 -10.78 -4.13
C LEU A 251 6.42 -12.23 -4.37
N GLN A 252 7.42 -12.74 -3.65
CA GLN A 252 7.79 -14.15 -3.72
C GLN A 252 6.66 -15.08 -3.23
N MET A 253 5.93 -14.69 -2.19
CA MET A 253 4.75 -15.43 -1.75
C MET A 253 3.65 -15.45 -2.82
N ILE A 254 3.46 -14.34 -3.54
CA ILE A 254 2.54 -14.26 -4.67
C ILE A 254 3.02 -15.18 -5.81
N GLN A 255 4.29 -15.13 -6.18
CA GLN A 255 4.90 -15.98 -7.21
C GLN A 255 4.65 -17.46 -6.92
N GLN A 256 4.94 -17.90 -5.69
CA GLN A 256 4.68 -19.27 -5.24
C GLN A 256 3.20 -19.65 -5.34
N LYS A 257 2.30 -18.72 -4.99
CA LYS A 257 0.85 -18.94 -5.04
C LYS A 257 0.31 -19.07 -6.47
N LEU A 258 0.95 -18.40 -7.43
CA LEU A 258 0.68 -18.51 -8.85
C LEU A 258 1.33 -19.73 -9.50
N ALA A 259 2.16 -20.47 -8.76
CA ALA A 259 2.95 -21.60 -9.26
C ALA A 259 3.90 -21.22 -10.42
N LEU A 260 4.53 -20.04 -10.29
CA LEU A 260 5.54 -19.49 -11.22
C LEU A 260 6.96 -19.76 -10.75
#